data_AF-A0A1L7CMQ4-F1
#
_entry.id   AF-A0A1L7CMQ4-F1
#
_cell.length_a   1.000
_cell.length_b   1.000
_cell.length_c   1.000
_cell.angle_alpha   90.00
_cell.angle_beta   90.00
_cell.angle_gamma   90.00
#
_symmetry.space_group_name_H-M   'P 1'
#
loop_
_entity.id
_entity.type
_entity.pdbx_description
1 polymer ?
#
loop_
_entity_poly.entity_id
_entity_poly.type
_entity_poly.pdbx_seq_one_letter_code
_entity_poly.pdbx_strand_id
1 'polypeptide(L)'
;MGIDAVLLRRILRALVQVLVLGLGWWARKYPNTVKTRPNRQRMPKFIAIFGWVLFVVGAVQAAIGLPTDPARANNLKGMLVASALMILASLVFVVIQHNWFVEPGADRVDFRTVFGREKHIEYQDIVRVREYSAQGQPFIQVRDSHGTKLGLSLQLYDMSP
;
A
#
# COMPACT_ATOMS: atom_id res chain seq x y z
N MET A 1 0.45 -34.60 24.57
CA MET A 1 -0.08 -33.28 24.99
C MET A 1 -0.45 -32.52 23.73
N GLY A 2 -1.73 -32.50 23.38
CA GLY A 2 -2.21 -31.70 22.24
C GLY A 2 -2.14 -30.23 22.60
N ILE A 3 -1.62 -29.40 21.72
CA ILE A 3 -1.67 -27.94 21.90
C ILE A 3 -3.14 -27.55 21.92
N ASP A 4 -3.61 -26.98 23.03
CA ASP A 4 -4.98 -26.49 23.15
C ASP A 4 -5.30 -25.54 21.99
N ALA A 5 -6.43 -25.79 21.31
CA ALA A 5 -6.83 -25.01 20.12
C ALA A 5 -6.93 -23.50 20.43
N VAL A 6 -7.18 -23.14 21.69
CA VAL A 6 -7.19 -21.76 22.18
C VAL A 6 -5.77 -21.18 22.26
N LEU A 7 -4.81 -21.96 22.76
CA LEU A 7 -3.41 -21.57 22.88
C LEU A 7 -2.79 -21.39 21.48
N LEU A 8 -3.08 -22.32 20.56
CA LEU A 8 -2.63 -22.24 19.17
C LEU A 8 -3.13 -20.97 18.49
N ARG A 9 -4.42 -20.60 18.68
CA ARG A 9 -4.98 -19.35 18.13
C ARG A 9 -4.33 -18.10 18.69
N ARG A 10 -3.98 -18.09 19.99
CA ARG A 10 -3.31 -16.93 20.63
C ARG A 10 -1.89 -16.76 20.10
N ILE A 11 -1.14 -17.86 19.99
CA ILE A 11 0.20 -17.87 19.41
C ILE A 11 0.17 -17.36 17.97
N LEU A 12 -0.78 -17.86 17.15
CA LEU A 12 -0.91 -17.44 15.76
C LEU A 12 -1.15 -15.93 15.64
N ARG A 13 -2.04 -15.36 16.47
CA ARG A 13 -2.31 -13.91 16.47
C ARG A 13 -1.09 -13.09 16.89
N ALA A 14 -0.38 -13.52 17.93
CA ALA A 14 0.83 -12.85 18.40
C ALA A 14 1.94 -12.87 17.34
N LEU A 15 2.12 -14.00 16.67
CA LEU A 15 3.07 -14.15 15.56
C LEU A 15 2.74 -13.20 14.41
N VAL A 16 1.46 -13.11 14.03
CA VAL A 16 1.02 -12.16 13.00
C VAL A 16 1.36 -10.73 13.43
N GLN A 17 1.00 -10.31 14.65
CA GLN A 17 1.27 -8.96 15.15
C GLN A 17 2.76 -8.61 15.15
N VAL A 18 3.62 -9.51 15.64
CA VAL A 18 5.07 -9.31 15.64
C VAL A 18 5.61 -9.19 14.21
N LEU A 19 5.11 -10.01 13.28
CA LEU A 19 5.49 -9.96 11.88
C LEU A 19 5.08 -8.63 11.21
N VAL A 20 3.86 -8.15 11.48
CA VAL A 20 3.39 -6.82 11.03
C VAL A 20 4.32 -5.71 11.49
N LEU A 21 4.61 -5.68 12.79
CA LEU A 21 5.42 -4.63 13.41
C LEU A 21 6.86 -4.67 12.90
N GLY A 22 7.46 -5.86 12.80
CA GLY A 22 8.81 -6.05 12.29
C GLY A 22 8.95 -5.64 10.82
N LEU A 23 8.00 -6.03 9.98
CA LEU A 23 8.00 -5.66 8.56
C LEU A 23 7.78 -4.15 8.37
N GLY A 24 6.86 -3.54 9.14
CA GLY A 24 6.64 -2.09 9.12
C GLY A 24 7.88 -1.29 9.50
N TRP A 25 8.60 -1.73 10.55
CA TRP A 25 9.87 -1.12 10.96
C TRP A 25 10.96 -1.28 9.88
N TRP A 26 11.10 -2.48 9.31
CA TRP A 26 12.10 -2.77 8.28
C TRP A 26 11.86 -1.96 7.00
N ALA A 27 10.62 -1.81 6.51
CA ALA A 27 10.35 -1.03 5.31
C ALA A 27 10.62 0.46 5.42
N ARG A 28 10.47 1.05 6.62
CA ARG A 28 10.88 2.45 6.83
C ARG A 28 12.40 2.61 6.69
N LYS A 29 13.17 1.57 7.01
CA LYS A 29 14.63 1.60 6.99
C LYS A 29 15.23 1.42 5.58
N TYR A 30 14.50 0.83 4.63
CA TYR A 30 15.02 0.50 3.30
C TYR A 30 14.12 1.05 2.15
N PRO A 31 14.31 2.31 1.73
CA PRO A 31 13.56 2.89 0.61
C PRO A 31 13.66 2.04 -0.68
N ASN A 32 12.64 2.13 -1.53
CA ASN A 32 12.48 1.29 -2.72
C ASN A 32 13.15 1.93 -3.94
N THR A 33 14.48 2.01 -3.94
CA THR A 33 15.27 2.58 -5.03
C THR A 33 15.55 1.55 -6.13
N VAL A 34 15.28 1.91 -7.38
CA VAL A 34 15.58 1.06 -8.54
C VAL A 34 17.03 1.30 -8.97
N LYS A 35 17.92 0.31 -8.74
CA LYS A 35 19.36 0.44 -9.05
C LYS A 35 19.66 0.75 -10.53
N THR A 36 18.77 0.37 -11.45
CA THR A 36 18.91 0.57 -12.90
C THR A 36 18.37 1.91 -13.41
N ARG A 37 17.59 2.65 -12.60
CA ARG A 37 17.10 4.00 -12.92
C ARG A 37 17.09 4.82 -11.63
N PRO A 38 18.19 5.51 -11.29
CA PRO A 38 18.34 6.17 -10.00
C PRO A 38 17.26 7.23 -9.73
N ASN A 39 16.74 7.87 -10.78
CA ASN A 39 15.69 8.89 -10.64
C ASN A 39 14.28 8.30 -10.49
N ARG A 40 14.08 6.98 -10.74
CA ARG A 40 12.77 6.36 -10.62
C ARG A 40 12.49 6.01 -9.16
N GLN A 41 11.55 6.74 -8.58
CA GLN A 41 11.07 6.55 -7.23
C GLN A 41 9.76 5.75 -7.26
N ARG A 42 9.78 4.58 -6.61
CA ARG A 42 8.59 3.75 -6.45
C ARG A 42 7.87 4.09 -5.16
N MET A 43 6.61 3.68 -5.09
CA MET A 43 5.87 3.77 -3.83
C MET A 43 6.65 3.12 -2.67
N PRO A 44 6.60 3.73 -1.48
CA PRO A 44 7.25 3.19 -0.28
C PRO A 44 6.84 1.73 -0.02
N LYS A 45 7.81 0.89 0.40
CA LYS A 45 7.58 -0.55 0.64
C LYS A 45 6.53 -0.81 1.73
N PHE A 46 6.30 0.15 2.63
CA PHE A 46 5.31 -0.02 3.70
C PHE A 46 3.89 -0.21 3.16
N ILE A 47 3.56 0.31 1.96
CA ILE A 47 2.25 0.13 1.33
C ILE A 47 2.03 -1.34 0.94
N ALA A 48 3.03 -1.97 0.31
CA ALA A 48 2.97 -3.39 -0.01
C ALA A 48 2.88 -4.24 1.25
N ILE A 49 3.62 -3.89 2.30
CA ILE A 49 3.58 -4.60 3.59
C ILE A 49 2.19 -4.49 4.21
N PHE A 50 1.60 -3.30 4.23
CA PHE A 50 0.24 -3.12 4.73
C PHE A 50 -0.77 -4.00 3.97
N GLY A 51 -0.62 -4.09 2.64
CA GLY A 51 -1.35 -5.06 1.83
C GLY A 51 -1.13 -6.49 2.30
N TRP A 52 0.11 -6.96 2.39
CA TRP A 52 0.42 -8.32 2.84
C TRP A 52 -0.12 -8.65 4.24
N VAL A 53 -0.11 -7.68 5.16
CA VAL A 53 -0.67 -7.85 6.50
C VAL A 53 -2.18 -8.06 6.44
N LEU A 54 -2.90 -7.21 5.70
CA LEU A 54 -4.34 -7.39 5.48
C LEU A 54 -4.64 -8.74 4.84
N PHE A 55 -3.80 -9.19 3.90
CA PHE A 55 -3.94 -10.50 3.27
C PHE A 55 -3.79 -11.63 4.29
N VAL A 56 -2.74 -11.62 5.11
CA VAL A 56 -2.50 -12.66 6.13
C VAL A 56 -3.62 -12.69 7.17
N VAL A 57 -4.05 -11.53 7.67
CA VAL A 57 -5.15 -11.44 8.64
C VAL A 57 -6.45 -11.96 8.02
N GLY A 58 -6.76 -11.55 6.79
CA GLY A 58 -7.92 -12.04 6.05
C GLY A 58 -7.86 -13.55 5.82
N ALA A 59 -6.72 -14.08 5.36
CA ALA A 59 -6.53 -15.51 5.13
C ALA A 59 -6.69 -16.34 6.43
N VAL A 60 -6.16 -15.85 7.55
CA VAL A 60 -6.35 -16.49 8.86
C VAL A 60 -7.82 -16.47 9.28
N GLN A 61 -8.52 -15.34 9.10
CA GLN A 61 -9.96 -15.27 9.39
C GLN A 61 -10.77 -16.21 8.50
N ALA A 62 -10.44 -16.29 7.21
CA ALA A 62 -11.08 -17.21 6.27
C ALA A 62 -10.88 -18.66 6.71
N ALA A 63 -9.64 -19.05 7.06
CA ALA A 63 -9.32 -20.40 7.52
C ALA A 63 -10.05 -20.79 8.81
N ILE A 64 -10.20 -19.86 9.77
CA ILE A 64 -10.96 -20.09 11.01
C ILE A 64 -12.48 -20.07 10.75
N GLY A 65 -12.91 -19.36 9.71
CA GLY A 65 -14.30 -19.11 9.36
C GLY A 65 -14.97 -20.23 8.57
N LEU A 66 -14.19 -21.14 7.99
CA LEU A 66 -14.71 -22.30 7.28
C LEU A 66 -15.51 -23.17 8.26
N PRO A 67 -16.84 -23.27 8.08
CA PRO A 67 -17.67 -24.05 8.98
C PRO A 67 -17.38 -25.53 8.78
N THR A 68 -16.85 -26.19 9.81
CA THR A 68 -16.76 -27.66 9.88
C THR A 68 -18.08 -28.29 10.34
N ASP A 69 -19.03 -27.48 10.82
CA ASP A 69 -20.28 -27.93 11.42
C ASP A 69 -21.43 -26.96 11.04
N PRO A 70 -22.55 -27.44 10.44
CA PRO A 70 -23.66 -26.61 9.97
C PRO A 70 -24.28 -25.72 11.05
N ALA A 71 -24.26 -26.14 12.32
CA ALA A 71 -24.86 -25.40 13.43
C ALA A 71 -24.16 -24.06 13.73
N ARG A 72 -22.87 -23.93 13.38
CA ARG A 72 -22.09 -22.67 13.55
C ARG A 72 -22.06 -21.80 12.30
N ALA A 73 -22.62 -22.27 11.18
CA ALA A 73 -22.52 -21.59 9.89
C ALA A 73 -23.08 -20.16 9.91
N ASN A 74 -24.21 -19.93 10.61
CA ASN A 74 -24.81 -18.60 10.67
C ASN A 74 -23.95 -17.57 11.44
N ASN A 75 -23.22 -18.00 12.47
CA ASN A 75 -22.33 -17.11 13.24
C ASN A 75 -20.99 -16.83 12.52
N LEU A 76 -20.59 -17.69 11.57
CA LEU A 76 -19.31 -17.58 10.85
C LEU A 76 -19.42 -16.80 9.53
N LYS A 77 -20.63 -16.62 8.98
CA LYS A 77 -20.86 -15.85 7.74
C LYS A 77 -20.27 -14.43 7.79
N GLY A 78 -20.45 -13.71 8.89
CA GLY A 78 -19.91 -12.36 9.04
C GLY A 78 -18.38 -12.33 9.00
N MET A 79 -17.73 -13.33 9.60
CA MET A 79 -16.27 -13.45 9.60
C MET A 79 -15.73 -13.79 8.21
N LEU A 80 -16.44 -14.61 7.43
CA LEU A 80 -16.09 -14.89 6.04
C LEU A 80 -16.21 -13.64 5.16
N VAL A 81 -17.27 -12.85 5.30
CA VAL A 81 -17.43 -11.58 4.57
C VAL A 81 -16.32 -10.60 4.92
N ALA A 82 -16.01 -10.44 6.21
CA ALA A 82 -14.90 -9.59 6.67
C ALA A 82 -13.55 -10.06 6.09
N SER A 83 -13.30 -11.37 6.10
CA SER A 83 -12.09 -11.95 5.52
C SER A 83 -11.96 -11.68 4.02
N ALA A 84 -13.05 -11.79 3.28
CA ALA A 84 -13.08 -11.52 1.84
C ALA A 84 -12.79 -10.05 1.55
N LEU A 85 -13.39 -9.12 2.31
CA LEU A 85 -13.11 -7.69 2.18
C LEU A 85 -11.66 -7.35 2.52
N MET A 86 -11.07 -7.96 3.55
CA MET A 86 -9.65 -7.77 3.88
C MET A 86 -8.72 -8.27 2.77
N ILE A 87 -9.03 -9.43 2.18
CA ILE A 87 -8.26 -9.96 1.04
C ILE A 87 -8.41 -9.05 -0.19
N LEU A 88 -9.62 -8.59 -0.51
CA LEU A 88 -9.82 -7.64 -1.61
C LEU A 88 -9.07 -6.33 -1.39
N ALA A 89 -9.14 -5.76 -0.18
CA ALA A 89 -8.39 -4.57 0.18
C ALA A 89 -6.87 -4.80 0.02
N SER A 90 -6.36 -5.95 0.44
CA SER A 90 -4.94 -6.29 0.29
C SER A 90 -4.48 -6.29 -1.17
N LEU A 91 -5.29 -6.86 -2.08
CA LEU A 91 -5.01 -6.90 -3.51
C LEU A 91 -4.93 -5.48 -4.08
N VAL A 92 -5.84 -4.59 -3.67
CA VAL A 92 -5.81 -3.19 -4.08
C VAL A 92 -4.49 -2.54 -3.68
N PHE A 93 -4.01 -2.74 -2.45
CA PHE A 93 -2.72 -2.18 -2.01
C PHE A 93 -1.53 -2.72 -2.81
N VAL A 94 -1.51 -4.02 -3.12
CA VAL A 94 -0.45 -4.64 -3.92
C VAL A 94 -0.45 -4.09 -5.36
N VAL A 95 -1.63 -3.98 -5.98
CA VAL A 95 -1.79 -3.41 -7.32
C VAL A 95 -1.34 -1.96 -7.36
N ILE A 96 -1.75 -1.15 -6.38
CA ILE A 96 -1.34 0.25 -6.24
C ILE A 96 0.19 0.34 -6.16
N GLN A 97 0.82 -0.47 -5.32
CA GLN A 97 2.28 -0.45 -5.14
C GLN A 97 3.03 -0.88 -6.39
N HIS A 98 2.51 -1.86 -7.14
CA HIS A 98 3.14 -2.34 -8.36
C HIS A 98 3.02 -1.33 -9.51
N ASN A 99 1.89 -0.63 -9.59
CA ASN A 99 1.60 0.28 -10.68
C ASN A 99 2.20 1.68 -10.48
N TRP A 100 2.42 2.15 -9.25
CA TRP A 100 2.85 3.52 -9.02
C TRP A 100 4.36 3.72 -9.08
N PHE A 101 4.80 4.65 -9.94
CA PHE A 101 6.14 5.22 -9.91
C PHE A 101 6.11 6.70 -10.31
N VAL A 102 7.12 7.45 -9.86
CA VAL A 102 7.41 8.81 -10.31
C VAL A 102 8.90 8.90 -10.66
N GLU A 103 9.22 9.60 -11.73
CA GLU A 103 10.56 9.74 -12.28
C GLU A 103 10.73 11.21 -12.71
N PRO A 104 11.25 12.08 -11.82
CA PRO A 104 11.59 13.45 -12.19
C PRO A 104 12.76 13.45 -13.20
N GLY A 105 12.53 14.08 -14.35
CA GLY A 105 13.52 14.36 -15.39
C GLY A 105 13.89 15.84 -15.42
N ALA A 106 14.73 16.23 -16.39
CA ALA A 106 15.25 17.59 -16.53
C ALA A 106 14.22 18.59 -17.08
N ASP A 107 13.32 18.13 -17.94
CA ASP A 107 12.31 18.90 -18.67
C ASP A 107 10.87 18.47 -18.35
N ARG A 108 10.70 17.24 -17.85
CA ARG A 108 9.40 16.64 -17.54
C ARG A 108 9.43 15.73 -16.32
N VAL A 109 8.26 15.48 -15.76
CA VAL A 109 8.04 14.46 -14.73
C VAL A 109 7.23 13.33 -15.33
N ASP A 110 7.83 12.14 -15.42
CA ASP A 110 7.17 10.92 -15.85
C ASP A 110 6.58 10.20 -14.63
N PHE A 111 5.31 9.83 -14.67
CA PHE A 111 4.68 9.09 -13.57
C PHE A 111 3.65 8.08 -14.07
N ARG A 112 3.44 7.03 -13.27
CA ARG A 112 2.39 6.05 -13.52
C ARG A 112 1.37 6.11 -12.40
N THR A 113 0.11 6.25 -12.80
CA THR A 113 -1.03 6.28 -11.89
C THR A 113 -1.27 4.91 -11.24
N VAL A 114 -2.09 4.87 -10.18
CA VAL A 114 -2.48 3.63 -9.50
C VAL A 114 -3.15 2.60 -10.43
N PHE A 115 -3.76 3.09 -11.52
CA PHE A 115 -4.40 2.26 -12.55
C PHE A 115 -3.42 1.83 -13.66
N GLY A 116 -2.12 2.08 -13.53
CA GLY A 116 -1.12 1.68 -14.51
C GLY A 116 -1.00 2.58 -15.73
N ARG A 117 -1.80 3.65 -15.83
CA ARG A 117 -1.67 4.65 -16.92
C ARG A 117 -0.43 5.50 -16.68
N GLU A 118 0.48 5.48 -17.66
CA GLU A 118 1.62 6.38 -17.72
C GLU A 118 1.17 7.76 -18.18
N LYS A 119 1.71 8.78 -17.54
CA LYS A 119 1.47 10.19 -17.81
C LYS A 119 2.78 10.93 -17.64
N HIS A 120 2.91 12.04 -18.34
CA HIS A 120 3.99 13.00 -18.15
C HIS A 120 3.39 14.38 -17.92
N ILE A 121 4.14 15.23 -17.22
CA ILE A 121 3.89 16.67 -17.12
C ILE A 121 5.20 17.35 -17.52
N GLU A 122 5.19 18.16 -18.57
CA GLU A 122 6.31 19.02 -18.90
C GLU A 122 6.32 20.23 -17.95
N TYR A 123 7.51 20.68 -17.54
CA TYR A 123 7.60 21.80 -16.59
C TYR A 123 7.05 23.11 -17.17
N GLN A 124 7.16 23.29 -18.49
CA GLN A 124 6.66 24.46 -19.20
C GLN A 124 5.12 24.54 -19.25
N ASP A 125 4.42 23.41 -19.15
CA ASP A 125 2.96 23.35 -19.26
C ASP A 125 2.25 23.43 -17.90
N ILE A 126 3.00 23.62 -16.81
CA ILE A 126 2.45 23.73 -15.46
C ILE A 126 1.68 25.05 -15.33
N VAL A 127 0.35 24.95 -15.30
CA VAL A 127 -0.54 26.10 -15.13
C VAL A 127 -0.88 26.38 -13.66
N ARG A 128 -0.78 25.38 -12.79
CA ARG A 128 -1.12 25.55 -11.37
C ARG A 128 -0.31 24.64 -10.47
N VAL A 129 0.33 25.25 -9.49
CA VAL A 129 0.95 24.57 -8.36
C VAL A 129 0.17 24.91 -7.10
N ARG A 130 -0.16 23.89 -6.31
CA ARG A 130 -0.79 24.06 -5.01
C ARG A 130 -0.04 23.26 -3.98
N GLU A 131 0.56 23.96 -3.03
CA GLU A 131 1.08 23.35 -1.82
C GLU A 131 -0.01 23.29 -0.77
N TYR A 132 -0.10 22.17 -0.07
CA TYR A 132 -1.00 22.00 1.05
C TYR A 132 -0.39 21.05 2.07
N SER A 133 -0.76 21.20 3.33
CA SER A 133 -0.41 20.26 4.37
C SER A 133 -1.59 19.33 4.62
N ALA A 134 -1.34 18.02 4.61
CA ALA A 134 -2.32 17.03 5.05
C ALA A 134 -1.71 16.24 6.22
N GLN A 135 -2.39 16.23 7.36
CA GLN A 135 -1.91 15.59 8.60
C GLN A 135 -0.48 16.02 9.00
N GLY A 136 -0.15 17.31 8.79
CA GLY A 136 1.17 17.86 9.09
C GLY A 136 2.27 17.50 8.10
N GLN A 137 1.96 16.74 7.03
CA GLN A 137 2.92 16.42 5.98
C GLN A 137 2.75 17.38 4.79
N PRO A 138 3.84 17.91 4.23
CA PRO A 138 3.80 18.77 3.05
C PRO A 138 3.46 17.95 1.80
N PHE A 139 2.46 18.41 1.06
CA PHE A 139 2.06 17.89 -0.24
C PHE A 139 2.11 19.00 -1.28
N ILE A 140 2.49 18.63 -2.49
CA ILE A 140 2.40 19.47 -3.67
C ILE A 140 1.43 18.81 -4.65
N GLN A 141 0.53 19.62 -5.21
CA GLN A 141 -0.34 19.24 -6.31
C GLN A 141 -0.03 20.13 -7.49
N VAL A 142 0.45 19.50 -8.56
CA VAL A 142 0.77 20.14 -9.83
C VAL A 142 -0.34 19.81 -10.82
N ARG A 143 -0.79 20.81 -11.57
CA ARG A 143 -1.72 20.67 -12.67
C ARG A 143 -1.16 21.31 -13.93
N ASP A 144 -1.23 20.56 -15.00
CA ASP A 144 -0.86 20.93 -16.35
C ASP A 144 -2.07 21.53 -17.11
N SER A 145 -1.79 22.37 -18.10
CA SER A 145 -2.70 22.92 -19.12
C SER A 145 -3.62 21.85 -19.74
N HIS A 146 -3.12 20.63 -19.98
CA HIS A 146 -3.89 19.51 -20.50
C HIS A 146 -4.83 18.87 -19.46
N GLY A 147 -4.87 19.40 -18.24
CA GLY A 147 -5.71 18.91 -17.16
C GLY A 147 -5.14 17.71 -16.40
N THR A 148 -3.92 17.27 -16.73
CA THR A 148 -3.19 16.26 -15.96
C THR A 148 -2.89 16.78 -14.56
N LYS A 149 -3.11 15.93 -13.55
CA LYS A 149 -2.89 16.25 -12.14
C LYS A 149 -1.93 15.25 -11.52
N LEU A 150 -0.96 15.77 -10.78
CA LEU A 150 0.00 14.99 -10.02
C LEU A 150 0.02 15.53 -8.59
N GLY A 151 -0.18 14.65 -7.60
CA GLY A 151 -0.10 14.99 -6.18
C GLY A 151 0.93 14.10 -5.50
N LEU A 152 1.89 14.70 -4.81
CA LEU A 152 2.97 13.98 -4.15
C LEU A 152 3.39 14.66 -2.85
N SER A 153 3.88 13.86 -1.92
CA SER A 153 4.45 14.36 -0.66
C SER A 153 5.94 14.60 -0.83
N LEU A 154 6.38 15.80 -0.47
CA LEU A 154 7.79 16.21 -0.55
C LEU A 154 8.69 15.52 0.49
N GLN A 155 8.10 14.85 1.49
CA GLN A 155 8.86 14.03 2.45
C GLN A 155 9.13 12.61 1.92
N LEU A 156 8.26 12.11 1.04
CA LEU A 156 8.31 10.73 0.56
C LEU A 156 9.00 10.61 -0.80
N TYR A 157 8.97 11.69 -1.59
CA TYR A 157 9.57 11.74 -2.92
C TYR A 157 10.54 12.90 -3.00
N ASP A 158 11.78 12.62 -3.40
CA ASP A 158 12.79 13.63 -3.62
C ASP A 158 12.56 14.26 -5.01
N MET A 159 12.21 15.55 -5.03
CA MET A 159 11.98 16.30 -6.26
C MET A 159 13.10 17.31 -6.49
N SER A 160 14.24 17.13 -5.80
CA SER A 160 15.42 17.97 -5.95
C SER A 160 16.09 17.70 -7.30
N PRO A 161 16.54 18.73 -8.03
CA PRO A 161 17.22 18.58 -9.32
C PRO A 161 18.59 17.91 -9.21
#